data_AF-A0AB35FZ62-F1
#
_entry.id   AF-A0AB35FZ62-F1
#
_cell.length_a   1.000
_cell.length_b   1.000
_cell.length_c   1.000
_cell.angle_alpha   90.00
_cell.angle_beta   90.00
_cell.angle_gamma   90.00
#
_symmetry.space_group_name_H-M   'P 1'
#
loop_
_entity.id
_entity.type
_entity.pdbx_description
1 polymer ?
#
loop_
_entity_poly.entity_id
_entity_poly.type
_entity_poly.pdbx_seq_one_letter_code
_entity_poly.pdbx_strand_id
1 'polypeptide(L)'
;MDKFKTQLYSSQLKADLDLFNQLQILIDALSTTENMPESLTILQKILAFDSHQSKMVRIDNDYWFPSTHWVTIAFAKISDQASLSPTKVVLPNAQKVAELHFSEWPNAAFRFVQAPLAAGGYYLVETAQNLRVLYWDIAHKRFYLDTKQFAQLVQTQAVQLAGLDALDTFQKRLTAIASQFIEIAYDIDLPGIDGQKQVDLEMVRKDLSTNILDSLFVLGAKQQFILKRMTGEKSGAIITIGEVSLKLTTHHINDGHEQWTYDIIDDNRNVTIYTLFQQLPFFYQWYSDHLTVVGLKDKREVFVD
;
A
#
# COMPACT_ATOMS: atom_id res chain seq x y z
N MET A 1 -27.14 55.38 -0.16
CA MET A 1 -27.19 54.65 -1.44
C MET A 1 -25.79 54.18 -1.76
N ASP A 2 -25.49 52.92 -1.44
CA ASP A 2 -24.23 52.30 -1.83
C ASP A 2 -24.22 52.13 -3.35
N LYS A 3 -23.37 52.89 -4.03
CA LYS A 3 -23.22 52.79 -5.48
C LYS A 3 -22.46 51.51 -5.77
N PHE A 4 -23.14 50.51 -6.32
CA PHE A 4 -22.51 49.34 -6.92
C PHE A 4 -21.31 49.78 -7.78
N LYS A 5 -20.11 49.31 -7.43
CA LYS A 5 -18.87 49.65 -8.12
C LYS A 5 -18.57 48.57 -9.16
N THR A 6 -19.00 48.79 -10.40
CA THR A 6 -18.80 47.84 -11.52
C THR A 6 -17.34 47.41 -11.70
N GLN A 7 -16.37 48.31 -11.47
CA GLN A 7 -14.95 47.97 -11.52
C GLN A 7 -14.54 46.99 -10.42
N LEU A 8 -15.02 47.16 -9.18
CA LEU A 8 -14.72 46.25 -8.08
C LEU A 8 -15.29 44.85 -8.35
N TYR A 9 -16.53 44.81 -8.84
CA TYR A 9 -17.19 43.56 -9.24
C TYR A 9 -16.41 42.85 -10.36
N SER A 10 -16.03 43.57 -11.42
CA SER A 10 -15.27 43.01 -12.55
C SER A 10 -13.91 42.47 -12.11
N SER A 11 -13.17 43.21 -11.28
CA SER A 11 -11.87 42.77 -10.77
C SER A 11 -11.97 41.52 -9.88
N GLN A 12 -13.00 41.43 -9.03
CA GLN A 12 -13.19 40.25 -8.18
C GLN A 12 -13.64 39.03 -9.00
N LEU A 13 -14.55 39.21 -9.97
CA LEU A 13 -14.94 38.14 -10.89
C LEU A 13 -13.72 37.62 -11.67
N LYS A 14 -12.87 38.52 -12.17
CA LYS A 14 -11.63 38.15 -12.85
C LYS A 14 -10.71 37.32 -11.93
N ALA A 15 -10.51 37.75 -10.69
CA ALA A 15 -9.67 37.02 -9.74
C ALA A 15 -10.20 35.59 -9.47
N ASP A 16 -11.52 35.43 -9.33
CA ASP A 16 -12.14 34.12 -9.13
C ASP A 16 -12.00 33.22 -10.38
N LEU A 17 -12.19 33.78 -11.58
CA LEU A 17 -12.00 33.05 -12.83
C LEU A 17 -10.53 32.64 -13.05
N ASP A 18 -9.60 33.54 -12.75
CA ASP A 18 -8.16 33.27 -12.83
C ASP A 18 -7.75 32.13 -11.87
N LEU A 19 -8.32 32.08 -10.66
CA LEU A 19 -8.13 30.99 -9.70
C LEU A 19 -8.57 29.63 -10.26
N PHE A 20 -9.78 29.54 -10.84
CA PHE A 20 -10.27 28.29 -11.43
C PHE A 20 -9.53 27.90 -12.72
N ASN A 21 -9.08 28.88 -13.50
CA ASN A 21 -8.24 28.63 -14.66
C ASN A 21 -6.89 28.00 -14.26
N GLN A 22 -6.31 28.41 -13.13
CA GLN A 22 -5.10 27.74 -12.60
C GLN A 22 -5.36 26.28 -12.24
N LEU A 23 -6.50 25.96 -11.61
CA LEU A 23 -6.86 24.57 -11.33
C LEU A 23 -7.02 23.76 -12.62
N GLN A 24 -7.67 24.33 -13.63
CA GLN A 24 -7.84 23.68 -14.93
C GLN A 24 -6.50 23.37 -15.60
N ILE A 25 -5.56 24.32 -15.59
CA ILE A 25 -4.19 24.11 -16.11
C ILE A 25 -3.49 22.98 -15.37
N LEU A 26 -3.66 22.86 -14.05
CA LEU A 26 -3.07 21.78 -13.27
C LEU A 26 -3.68 20.42 -13.61
N ILE A 27 -4.99 20.34 -13.82
CA ILE A 27 -5.68 19.10 -14.22
C ILE A 27 -5.20 18.66 -15.60
N ASP A 28 -5.14 19.58 -16.56
CA ASP A 28 -4.61 19.31 -17.90
C ASP A 28 -3.15 18.82 -17.83
N ALA A 29 -2.31 19.50 -17.05
CA ALA A 29 -0.91 19.12 -16.86
C ALA A 29 -0.78 17.73 -16.23
N LEU A 30 -1.61 17.39 -15.25
CA LEU A 30 -1.61 16.04 -14.65
C LEU A 30 -1.97 14.98 -15.70
N SER A 31 -2.88 15.29 -16.62
CA SER A 31 -3.31 14.35 -17.67
C SER A 31 -2.22 14.10 -18.71
N THR A 32 -1.37 15.07 -19.01
CA THR A 32 -0.36 15.01 -20.09
C THR A 32 1.06 14.71 -19.63
N THR A 33 1.41 15.00 -18.37
CA THR A 33 2.76 14.73 -17.87
C THR A 33 3.08 13.23 -17.89
N GLU A 34 4.28 12.89 -18.33
CA GLU A 34 4.84 11.53 -18.30
C GLU A 34 5.94 11.39 -17.25
N ASN A 35 6.23 12.47 -16.51
CA ASN A 35 7.29 12.52 -15.52
C ASN A 35 6.70 12.35 -14.11
N MET A 36 7.16 11.34 -13.37
CA MET A 36 6.68 11.05 -12.01
C MET A 36 6.89 12.24 -11.04
N PRO A 37 8.12 12.79 -10.87
CA PRO A 37 8.34 13.97 -10.02
C PRO A 37 7.44 15.17 -10.35
N GLU A 38 7.20 15.41 -11.64
CA GLU A 38 6.31 16.47 -12.10
C GLU A 38 4.85 16.15 -11.76
N SER A 39 4.41 14.91 -11.97
CA SER A 39 3.07 14.41 -11.60
C SER A 39 2.77 14.66 -10.12
N LEU A 40 3.74 14.36 -9.24
CA LEU A 40 3.62 14.61 -7.80
C LEU A 40 3.55 16.10 -7.48
N THR A 41 4.39 16.91 -8.13
CA THR A 41 4.40 18.37 -7.93
C THR A 41 3.06 18.98 -8.34
N ILE A 42 2.50 18.53 -9.47
CA ILE A 42 1.17 18.95 -9.95
C ILE A 42 0.10 18.50 -8.96
N LEU A 43 0.13 17.24 -8.53
CA LEU A 43 -0.81 16.69 -7.55
C LEU A 43 -0.80 17.52 -6.26
N GLN A 44 0.37 17.84 -5.71
CA GLN A 44 0.48 18.68 -4.51
C GLN A 44 -0.20 20.04 -4.70
N LYS A 45 -0.07 20.66 -5.87
CA LYS A 45 -0.74 21.94 -6.18
C LYS A 45 -2.26 21.78 -6.30
N ILE A 46 -2.74 20.68 -6.89
CA ILE A 46 -4.18 20.35 -6.94
C ILE A 46 -4.72 20.14 -5.52
N LEU A 47 -3.99 19.42 -4.67
CA LEU A 47 -4.40 19.16 -3.29
C LEU A 47 -4.38 20.40 -2.40
N ALA A 48 -3.53 21.38 -2.71
CA ALA A 48 -3.46 22.68 -2.04
C ALA A 48 -4.51 23.68 -2.56
N PHE A 49 -5.27 23.34 -3.61
CA PHE A 49 -6.30 24.23 -4.14
C PHE A 49 -7.41 24.46 -3.13
N ASP A 50 -7.66 25.72 -2.81
CA ASP A 50 -8.71 26.13 -1.89
C ASP A 50 -9.78 26.97 -2.59
N SER A 51 -10.94 26.34 -2.83
CA SER A 51 -12.10 27.00 -3.43
C SER A 51 -12.65 28.16 -2.59
N HIS A 52 -12.39 28.22 -1.28
CA HIS A 52 -12.85 29.29 -0.40
C HIS A 52 -12.13 30.63 -0.64
N GLN A 53 -11.03 30.62 -1.40
CA GLN A 53 -10.40 31.85 -1.88
C GLN A 53 -11.30 32.60 -2.88
N SER A 54 -12.22 31.89 -3.54
CA SER A 54 -13.24 32.48 -4.41
C SER A 54 -14.33 33.18 -3.59
N LYS A 55 -14.69 34.41 -3.97
CA LYS A 55 -15.67 35.23 -3.23
C LYS A 55 -17.03 35.32 -3.89
N MET A 56 -17.09 35.14 -5.21
CA MET A 56 -18.27 35.29 -6.04
C MET A 56 -18.65 33.99 -6.72
N VAL A 57 -17.67 33.23 -7.22
CA VAL A 57 -17.92 31.97 -7.92
C VAL A 57 -17.97 30.83 -6.91
N ARG A 58 -18.96 29.95 -7.05
CA ARG A 58 -19.07 28.72 -6.26
C ARG A 58 -19.22 27.54 -7.21
N ILE A 59 -18.63 26.42 -6.82
CA ILE A 59 -18.75 25.19 -7.57
C ILE A 59 -19.95 24.43 -7.04
N ASP A 60 -20.94 24.22 -7.90
CA ASP A 60 -22.12 23.42 -7.61
C ASP A 60 -22.44 22.58 -8.85
N ASN A 61 -21.62 21.54 -9.10
CA ASN A 61 -21.82 20.64 -10.22
C ASN A 61 -21.24 19.23 -9.99
N ASP A 62 -21.66 18.31 -10.86
CA ASP A 62 -21.25 16.91 -10.84
C ASP A 62 -19.80 16.66 -11.27
N TYR A 63 -19.08 17.68 -11.72
CA TYR A 63 -17.67 17.61 -12.12
C TYR A 63 -16.69 18.11 -11.04
N TRP A 64 -17.20 18.44 -9.84
CA TRP A 64 -16.35 18.66 -8.68
C TRP A 64 -15.96 17.33 -8.03
N PHE A 65 -14.66 17.02 -8.01
CA PHE A 65 -14.12 15.77 -7.46
C PHE A 65 -13.28 16.01 -6.19
N PRO A 66 -13.39 15.13 -5.18
CA PRO A 66 -12.62 15.22 -3.94
C PRO A 66 -11.13 14.93 -4.17
N SER A 67 -10.29 15.29 -3.19
CA SER A 67 -8.83 15.04 -3.22
C SER A 67 -8.48 13.58 -3.53
N THR A 68 -9.21 12.62 -2.95
CA THR A 68 -9.01 11.19 -3.16
C THR A 68 -9.16 10.76 -4.61
N HIS A 69 -10.00 11.44 -5.40
CA HIS A 69 -10.10 11.20 -6.84
C HIS A 69 -8.76 11.52 -7.51
N TRP A 70 -8.23 12.72 -7.29
CA TRP A 70 -6.98 13.16 -7.89
C TRP A 70 -5.76 12.35 -7.44
N VAL A 71 -5.72 11.93 -6.18
CA VAL A 71 -4.71 10.99 -5.66
C VAL A 71 -4.79 9.66 -6.42
N THR A 72 -6.00 9.16 -6.67
CA THR A 72 -6.20 7.93 -7.44
C THR A 72 -5.71 8.06 -8.88
N ILE A 73 -6.03 9.17 -9.57
CA ILE A 73 -5.55 9.43 -10.94
C ILE A 73 -4.01 9.49 -10.97
N ALA A 74 -3.41 10.24 -10.05
CA ALA A 74 -1.96 10.37 -10.00
C ALA A 74 -1.28 9.03 -9.70
N PHE A 75 -1.80 8.25 -8.74
CA PHE A 75 -1.26 6.91 -8.46
C PHE A 75 -1.36 5.97 -9.67
N ALA A 76 -2.46 6.03 -10.42
CA ALA A 76 -2.60 5.23 -11.64
C ALA A 76 -1.48 5.53 -12.64
N LYS A 77 -1.17 6.82 -12.85
CA LYS A 77 -0.08 7.23 -13.75
C LYS A 77 1.29 6.76 -13.26
N ILE A 78 1.56 6.90 -11.97
CA ILE A 78 2.81 6.42 -11.34
C ILE A 78 2.90 4.90 -11.48
N SER A 79 1.78 4.20 -11.27
CA SER A 79 1.70 2.76 -11.44
C SER A 79 1.99 2.38 -12.89
N ASP A 80 1.36 3.02 -13.88
CA ASP A 80 1.61 2.72 -15.30
C ASP A 80 3.06 3.00 -15.73
N GLN A 81 3.69 4.04 -15.19
CA GLN A 81 5.10 4.33 -15.43
C GLN A 81 6.03 3.28 -14.79
N ALA A 82 5.63 2.70 -13.65
CA ALA A 82 6.37 1.67 -12.95
C ALA A 82 6.13 0.25 -13.49
N SER A 83 5.05 0.04 -14.24
CA SER A 83 4.43 -1.27 -14.36
C SER A 83 4.89 -2.09 -15.58
N LEU A 84 4.80 -3.42 -15.38
CA LEU A 84 4.87 -4.47 -16.39
C LEU A 84 3.50 -4.77 -17.04
N SER A 85 2.40 -4.18 -16.54
CA SER A 85 1.01 -4.47 -16.95
C SER A 85 0.04 -3.28 -16.73
N PRO A 86 -1.03 -3.12 -17.52
CA PRO A 86 -1.87 -1.92 -17.48
C PRO A 86 -2.63 -1.70 -16.16
N THR A 87 -2.77 -0.45 -15.73
CA THR A 87 -3.71 -0.03 -14.68
C THR A 87 -4.92 0.62 -15.33
N LYS A 88 -6.13 0.13 -15.05
CA LYS A 88 -7.35 0.76 -15.52
C LYS A 88 -7.93 1.66 -14.43
N VAL A 89 -8.32 2.86 -14.83
CA VAL A 89 -9.04 3.80 -13.96
C VAL A 89 -10.49 3.82 -14.41
N VAL A 90 -11.41 3.58 -13.47
CA VAL A 90 -12.85 3.61 -13.71
C VAL A 90 -13.47 4.61 -12.76
N LEU A 91 -14.37 5.46 -13.23
CA LEU A 91 -15.23 6.28 -12.38
C LEU A 91 -16.60 5.60 -12.30
N PRO A 92 -16.95 4.92 -11.19
CA PRO A 92 -18.24 4.25 -11.07
C PRO A 92 -19.39 5.26 -11.18
N ASN A 93 -20.51 4.83 -11.75
CA ASN A 93 -21.70 5.68 -11.90
C ASN A 93 -22.16 6.22 -10.53
N ALA A 94 -22.49 7.51 -10.50
CA ALA A 94 -22.90 8.23 -9.30
C ALA A 94 -21.86 8.29 -8.16
N GLN A 95 -20.62 7.87 -8.41
CA GLN A 95 -19.49 8.07 -7.49
C GLN A 95 -18.64 9.27 -7.92
N LYS A 96 -17.97 9.88 -6.94
CA LYS A 96 -17.03 10.99 -7.14
C LYS A 96 -15.56 10.58 -7.05
N VAL A 97 -15.28 9.33 -6.70
CA VAL A 97 -13.91 8.83 -6.53
C VAL A 97 -13.69 7.75 -7.56
N ALA A 98 -12.57 7.84 -8.28
CA ALA A 98 -12.18 6.81 -9.22
C ALA A 98 -11.71 5.54 -8.49
N GLU A 99 -11.78 4.41 -9.18
CA GLU A 99 -11.28 3.11 -8.76
C GLU A 99 -10.16 2.67 -9.70
N LEU A 100 -9.17 2.00 -9.12
CA LEU A 100 -8.06 1.34 -9.79
C LEU A 100 -8.37 -0.13 -9.95
N HIS A 101 -8.21 -0.62 -11.17
CA HIS A 101 -8.25 -2.04 -11.48
C HIS A 101 -6.89 -2.44 -12.05
N PHE A 102 -6.19 -3.27 -11.31
CA PHE A 102 -4.92 -3.84 -11.75
C PHE A 102 -5.20 -5.08 -12.60
N SER A 103 -4.54 -5.18 -13.76
CA SER A 103 -4.73 -6.28 -14.71
C SER A 103 -4.53 -7.68 -14.11
N GLU A 104 -3.62 -7.80 -13.16
CA GLU A 104 -3.29 -9.02 -12.45
C GLU A 104 -4.39 -9.46 -11.49
N TRP A 105 -5.22 -8.54 -11.00
CA TRP A 105 -6.32 -8.83 -10.09
C TRP A 105 -7.65 -8.34 -10.68
N PRO A 106 -8.15 -9.00 -11.75
CA PRO A 106 -9.31 -8.52 -12.52
C PRO A 106 -10.61 -8.45 -11.71
N ASN A 107 -10.70 -9.20 -10.62
CA ASN A 107 -11.85 -9.25 -9.72
C ASN A 107 -11.70 -8.38 -8.47
N ALA A 108 -10.65 -7.56 -8.39
CA ALA A 108 -10.42 -6.63 -7.30
C ALA A 108 -10.44 -5.18 -7.83
N ALA A 109 -10.91 -4.28 -6.98
CA ALA A 109 -10.91 -2.84 -7.26
C ALA A 109 -10.39 -2.10 -6.04
N PHE A 110 -9.63 -1.04 -6.26
CA PHE A 110 -8.97 -0.28 -5.22
C PHE A 110 -9.29 1.20 -5.34
N ARG A 111 -9.31 1.92 -4.23
CA ARG A 111 -9.47 3.39 -4.24
C ARG A 111 -8.70 4.03 -3.12
N PHE A 112 -8.35 5.30 -3.28
CA PHE A 112 -7.81 6.07 -2.18
C PHE A 112 -8.91 6.60 -1.27
N VAL A 113 -8.68 6.52 0.04
CA VAL A 113 -9.46 7.21 1.07
C VAL A 113 -8.51 8.07 1.89
N GLN A 114 -9.01 9.16 2.47
CA GLN A 114 -8.18 10.00 3.34
C GLN A 114 -7.87 9.26 4.65
N ALA A 115 -6.61 9.29 5.08
CA ALA A 115 -6.22 8.75 6.38
C ALA A 115 -6.73 9.67 7.49
N PRO A 116 -7.34 9.15 8.57
CA PRO A 116 -7.85 9.95 9.69
C PRO A 116 -6.72 10.35 10.66
N LEU A 117 -5.56 10.73 10.10
CA LEU A 117 -4.38 11.12 10.85
C LEU A 117 -4.21 12.64 10.80
N ALA A 118 -3.74 13.22 11.91
CA ALA A 118 -3.39 14.64 11.94
C ALA A 118 -2.28 15.01 10.94
N ALA A 119 -1.37 14.06 10.65
CA ALA A 119 -0.33 14.21 9.64
C ALA A 119 -0.87 14.20 8.19
N GLY A 120 -2.13 13.79 8.00
CA GLY A 120 -2.73 13.61 6.68
C GLY A 120 -2.37 12.27 6.05
N GLY A 121 -2.27 12.25 4.72
CA GLY A 121 -2.04 11.05 3.92
C GLY A 121 -3.32 10.34 3.47
N TYR A 122 -3.11 9.30 2.67
CA TYR A 122 -4.18 8.55 2.02
C TYR A 122 -3.92 7.06 2.14
N TYR A 123 -4.97 6.27 2.36
CA TYR A 123 -4.88 4.82 2.28
C TYR A 123 -5.33 4.32 0.91
N LEU A 124 -4.59 3.41 0.30
CA LEU A 124 -5.11 2.59 -0.79
C LEU A 124 -5.94 1.46 -0.18
N VAL A 125 -7.20 1.34 -0.57
CA VAL A 125 -8.15 0.40 0.03
C VAL A 125 -8.77 -0.49 -1.04
N GLU A 126 -8.69 -1.80 -0.84
CA GLU A 126 -9.46 -2.78 -1.61
C GLU A 126 -10.95 -2.64 -1.25
N THR A 127 -11.80 -2.54 -2.26
CA THR A 127 -13.18 -2.07 -2.10
C THR A 127 -14.16 -3.12 -1.60
N ALA A 128 -13.97 -4.41 -1.93
CA ALA A 128 -14.92 -5.46 -1.57
C ALA A 128 -14.90 -5.80 -0.08
N GLN A 129 -13.70 -5.80 0.53
CA GLN A 129 -13.49 -6.16 1.93
C GLN A 129 -12.99 -4.98 2.78
N ASN A 130 -12.83 -3.80 2.18
CA ASN A 130 -12.35 -2.58 2.83
C ASN A 130 -10.96 -2.75 3.46
N LEU A 131 -10.07 -3.48 2.77
CA LEU A 131 -8.71 -3.75 3.23
C LEU A 131 -7.77 -2.61 2.83
N ARG A 132 -7.28 -1.84 3.81
CA ARG A 132 -6.29 -0.78 3.61
C ARG A 132 -4.92 -1.42 3.43
N VAL A 133 -4.35 -1.33 2.24
CA VAL A 133 -3.13 -2.06 1.88
C VAL A 133 -1.88 -1.19 1.89
N LEU A 134 -2.02 0.10 1.58
CA LEU A 134 -0.89 1.05 1.54
C LEU A 134 -1.28 2.35 2.23
N TYR A 135 -0.30 3.02 2.82
CA TYR A 135 -0.37 4.42 3.23
C TYR A 135 0.54 5.26 2.35
N TRP A 136 0.00 6.38 1.85
CA TRP A 136 0.73 7.32 1.02
C TRP A 136 0.58 8.75 1.54
N ASP A 137 1.69 9.32 1.99
CA ASP A 137 1.80 10.70 2.42
C ASP A 137 2.65 11.49 1.43
N ILE A 138 1.97 12.22 0.56
CA ILE A 138 2.62 13.00 -0.49
C ILE A 138 3.33 14.23 0.10
N ALA A 139 2.86 14.76 1.24
CA ALA A 139 3.42 15.96 1.86
C ALA A 139 4.71 15.64 2.62
N HIS A 140 4.72 14.54 3.39
CA HIS A 140 5.88 14.10 4.17
C HIS A 140 6.74 13.07 3.44
N LYS A 141 6.42 12.75 2.18
CA LYS A 141 7.13 11.78 1.35
C LYS A 141 7.24 10.40 2.01
N ARG A 142 6.10 9.81 2.39
CA ARG A 142 6.05 8.49 3.03
C ARG A 142 5.22 7.52 2.21
N PHE A 143 5.67 6.29 2.06
CA PHE A 143 4.92 5.24 1.38
C PHE A 143 5.17 3.90 2.04
N TYR A 144 4.15 3.38 2.73
CA TYR A 144 4.27 2.23 3.62
C TYR A 144 3.20 1.17 3.33
N LEU A 145 3.51 -0.08 3.59
CA LEU A 145 2.60 -1.23 3.47
C LEU A 145 1.92 -1.52 4.81
N ASP A 146 0.61 -1.75 4.81
CA ASP A 146 -0.08 -2.37 5.95
C ASP A 146 0.09 -3.89 5.82
N THR A 147 1.09 -4.45 6.49
CA THR A 147 1.45 -5.88 6.33
C THR A 147 0.34 -6.82 6.76
N LYS A 148 -0.45 -6.39 7.76
CA LYS A 148 -1.60 -7.13 8.27
C LYS A 148 -2.67 -7.26 7.20
N GLN A 149 -3.09 -6.13 6.67
CA GLN A 149 -4.20 -6.09 5.72
C GLN A 149 -3.78 -6.56 4.33
N PHE A 150 -2.49 -6.41 3.96
CA PHE A 150 -1.97 -7.02 2.75
C PHE A 150 -1.92 -8.55 2.85
N ALA A 151 -1.53 -9.12 4.00
CA ALA A 151 -1.63 -10.57 4.23
C ALA A 151 -3.08 -11.07 4.13
N GLN A 152 -4.05 -10.31 4.65
CA GLN A 152 -5.47 -10.61 4.49
C GLN A 152 -5.93 -10.51 3.03
N LEU A 153 -5.47 -9.48 2.30
CA LEU A 153 -5.78 -9.28 0.89
C LEU A 153 -5.38 -10.49 0.04
N VAL A 154 -4.20 -11.04 0.30
CA VAL A 154 -3.67 -12.23 -0.41
C VAL A 154 -4.58 -13.44 -0.25
N GLN A 155 -5.35 -13.52 0.84
CA GLN A 155 -6.27 -14.63 1.11
C GLN A 155 -7.68 -14.41 0.59
N THR A 156 -7.96 -13.25 0.02
CA THR A 156 -9.26 -12.98 -0.57
C THR A 156 -9.50 -13.87 -1.78
N GLN A 157 -10.76 -14.24 -2.01
CA GLN A 157 -11.13 -15.06 -3.15
C GLN A 157 -10.66 -14.44 -4.49
N ALA A 158 -10.72 -13.11 -4.61
CA ALA A 158 -10.28 -12.39 -5.80
C ALA A 158 -8.80 -12.64 -6.12
N VAL A 159 -7.92 -12.54 -5.12
CA VAL A 159 -6.47 -12.75 -5.28
C VAL A 159 -6.14 -14.24 -5.42
N GLN A 160 -6.81 -15.10 -4.65
CA GLN A 160 -6.63 -16.55 -4.75
C GLN A 160 -6.98 -17.09 -6.14
N LEU A 161 -8.08 -16.61 -6.74
CA LEU A 161 -8.48 -16.98 -8.11
C LEU A 161 -7.51 -16.45 -9.18
N ALA A 162 -6.86 -15.30 -8.93
CA ALA A 162 -5.87 -14.74 -9.84
C ALA A 162 -4.55 -15.54 -9.85
N GLY A 163 -4.25 -16.23 -8.74
CA GLY A 163 -3.10 -17.12 -8.63
C GLY A 163 -1.78 -16.43 -8.27
N LEU A 164 -0.71 -17.23 -8.19
CA LEU A 164 0.59 -16.78 -7.69
C LEU A 164 1.31 -15.84 -8.64
N ASP A 165 1.22 -16.07 -9.95
CA ASP A 165 1.86 -15.21 -10.96
C ASP A 165 1.29 -13.79 -10.92
N ALA A 166 -0.01 -13.67 -10.67
CA ALA A 166 -0.68 -12.40 -10.47
C ALA A 166 -0.20 -11.69 -9.20
N LEU A 167 -0.09 -12.43 -8.09
CA LEU A 167 0.45 -11.89 -6.83
C LEU A 167 1.92 -11.43 -6.99
N ASP A 168 2.77 -12.23 -7.65
CA ASP A 168 4.15 -11.87 -7.96
C ASP A 168 4.23 -10.59 -8.82
N THR A 169 3.41 -10.51 -9.87
CA THR A 169 3.33 -9.32 -10.74
C THR A 169 2.90 -8.08 -9.95
N PHE A 170 1.91 -8.19 -9.06
CA PHE A 170 1.48 -7.08 -8.21
C PHE A 170 2.58 -6.64 -7.25
N GLN A 171 3.25 -7.58 -6.59
CA GLN A 171 4.36 -7.27 -5.67
C GLN A 171 5.51 -6.58 -6.41
N LYS A 172 5.87 -7.05 -7.60
CA LYS A 172 6.88 -6.41 -8.47
C LYS A 172 6.47 -5.00 -8.87
N ARG A 173 5.19 -4.77 -9.19
CA ARG A 173 4.65 -3.42 -9.45
C ARG A 173 4.84 -2.50 -8.24
N LEU A 174 4.50 -2.96 -7.04
CA LEU A 174 4.68 -2.16 -5.82
C LEU A 174 6.16 -1.85 -5.55
N THR A 175 7.05 -2.83 -5.75
CA THR A 175 8.50 -2.64 -5.63
C THR A 175 9.02 -1.62 -6.65
N ALA A 176 8.54 -1.67 -7.90
CA ALA A 176 8.91 -0.71 -8.94
C ALA A 176 8.44 0.72 -8.63
N ILE A 177 7.21 0.88 -8.12
CA ILE A 177 6.70 2.18 -7.64
C ILE A 177 7.58 2.70 -6.49
N ALA A 178 7.91 1.85 -5.52
CA ALA A 178 8.81 2.20 -4.43
C ALA A 178 10.19 2.65 -4.92
N SER A 179 10.78 1.96 -5.91
CA SER A 179 12.05 2.37 -6.51
C SER A 179 11.99 3.78 -7.07
N GLN A 180 10.92 4.14 -7.79
CA GLN A 180 10.75 5.51 -8.28
C GLN A 180 10.64 6.53 -7.14
N PHE A 181 9.90 6.20 -6.07
CA PHE A 181 9.78 7.09 -4.91
C PHE A 181 11.09 7.26 -4.12
N ILE A 182 11.96 6.24 -4.09
CA ILE A 182 13.29 6.36 -3.48
C ILE A 182 14.13 7.41 -4.20
N GLU A 183 14.07 7.50 -5.52
CA GLU A 183 14.84 8.48 -6.31
C GLU A 183 14.53 9.93 -5.95
N ILE A 184 13.34 10.18 -5.39
CA ILE A 184 12.89 11.50 -4.94
C ILE A 184 12.82 11.64 -3.41
N ALA A 185 13.55 10.77 -2.71
CA ALA A 185 13.73 10.77 -1.26
C ALA A 185 12.45 10.57 -0.45
N TYR A 186 11.60 9.64 -0.88
CA TYR A 186 10.56 9.10 0.01
C TYR A 186 11.14 8.13 1.03
N ASP A 187 10.55 8.14 2.22
CA ASP A 187 10.69 7.07 3.19
C ASP A 187 9.76 5.92 2.82
N ILE A 188 10.35 4.75 2.54
CA ILE A 188 9.66 3.57 2.02
C ILE A 188 9.79 2.42 3.01
N ASP A 189 8.68 1.76 3.31
CA ASP A 189 8.66 0.55 4.14
C ASP A 189 7.62 -0.44 3.59
N LEU A 190 8.09 -1.38 2.76
CA LEU A 190 7.27 -2.42 2.13
C LEU A 190 7.86 -3.81 2.48
N PRO A 191 7.80 -4.25 3.74
CA PRO A 191 8.45 -5.48 4.16
C PRO A 191 7.77 -6.70 3.56
N GLY A 192 8.60 -7.65 3.11
CA GLY A 192 8.15 -8.95 2.63
C GLY A 192 7.61 -8.99 1.19
N ILE A 193 7.54 -7.89 0.44
CA ILE A 193 7.03 -7.94 -0.96
C ILE A 193 8.11 -8.18 -2.02
N ASP A 194 9.38 -7.91 -1.71
CA ASP A 194 10.49 -8.04 -2.67
C ASP A 194 11.18 -9.39 -2.47
N GLY A 195 11.09 -10.29 -3.45
CA GLY A 195 11.73 -11.62 -3.39
C GLY A 195 13.25 -11.58 -3.19
N GLN A 196 13.90 -10.45 -3.48
CA GLN A 196 15.33 -10.24 -3.20
C GLN A 196 15.62 -9.92 -1.73
N LYS A 197 14.60 -9.56 -0.94
CA LYS A 197 14.70 -9.07 0.44
C LYS A 197 13.78 -9.87 1.38
N GLN A 198 14.02 -11.17 1.44
CA GLN A 198 13.23 -12.10 2.26
C GLN A 198 14.02 -12.71 3.43
N VAL A 199 15.09 -12.04 3.85
CA VAL A 199 15.92 -12.44 5.00
C VAL A 199 15.79 -11.37 6.07
N ASP A 200 15.82 -11.79 7.33
CA ASP A 200 15.69 -10.93 8.52
C ASP A 200 14.38 -10.12 8.55
N LEU A 201 13.27 -10.70 8.09
CA LEU A 201 11.95 -10.08 8.19
C LEU A 201 11.46 -10.11 9.65
N GLU A 202 11.56 -8.99 10.35
CA GLU A 202 11.26 -8.90 11.78
C GLU A 202 9.78 -9.13 12.11
N MET A 203 9.52 -9.90 13.18
CA MET A 203 8.19 -9.99 13.80
C MET A 203 7.90 -8.76 14.68
N VAL A 204 6.62 -8.43 14.85
CA VAL A 204 6.13 -7.27 15.63
C VAL A 204 6.60 -7.31 17.07
N ARG A 205 6.48 -8.45 17.75
CA ARG A 205 6.92 -8.57 19.15
C ARG A 205 8.30 -9.19 19.28
N LYS A 206 9.04 -8.61 20.21
CA LYS A 206 10.19 -9.23 20.86
C LYS A 206 9.70 -10.39 21.72
N ASP A 207 10.47 -11.47 21.76
CA ASP A 207 10.20 -12.73 22.45
C ASP A 207 8.93 -13.47 21.98
N LEU A 208 9.11 -14.57 21.25
CA LEU A 208 8.02 -15.47 20.89
C LEU A 208 7.82 -16.53 21.98
N SER A 209 6.60 -16.61 22.53
CA SER A 209 6.28 -17.69 23.47
C SER A 209 6.33 -19.06 22.79
N THR A 210 6.80 -20.08 23.51
CA THR A 210 6.90 -21.46 23.01
C THR A 210 5.55 -22.00 22.51
N ASN A 211 4.44 -21.66 23.19
CA ASN A 211 3.11 -22.11 22.82
C ASN A 211 2.68 -21.63 21.42
N ILE A 212 3.05 -20.40 21.05
CA ILE A 212 2.75 -19.87 19.72
C ILE A 212 3.54 -20.67 18.68
N LEU A 213 4.83 -20.91 18.91
CA LEU A 213 5.64 -21.71 17.99
C LEU A 213 5.12 -23.16 17.89
N ASP A 214 4.80 -23.81 19.02
CA ASP A 214 4.27 -25.18 19.05
C ASP A 214 2.94 -25.31 18.28
N SER A 215 2.10 -24.28 18.31
CA SER A 215 0.85 -24.27 17.53
C SER A 215 1.11 -24.35 16.01
N LEU A 216 2.21 -23.77 15.52
CA LEU A 216 2.62 -23.89 14.12
C LEU A 216 3.01 -25.33 13.77
N PHE A 217 3.72 -26.04 14.67
CA PHE A 217 4.05 -27.46 14.49
C PHE A 217 2.79 -28.32 14.42
N VAL A 218 1.82 -28.08 15.31
CA VAL A 218 0.54 -28.81 15.32
C VAL A 218 -0.24 -28.58 14.03
N LEU A 219 -0.33 -27.33 13.57
CA LEU A 219 -1.06 -26.97 12.34
C LEU A 219 -0.38 -27.56 11.10
N GLY A 220 0.95 -27.46 11.01
CA GLY A 220 1.71 -28.05 9.90
C GLY A 220 1.61 -29.57 9.84
N ALA A 221 1.72 -30.25 11.00
CA ALA A 221 1.60 -31.71 11.08
C ALA A 221 0.22 -32.21 10.61
N LYS A 222 -0.86 -31.50 10.94
CA LYS A 222 -2.22 -31.81 10.45
C LYS A 222 -2.34 -31.73 8.92
N GLN A 223 -1.51 -30.91 8.28
CA GLN A 223 -1.43 -30.78 6.82
C GLN A 223 -0.24 -31.54 6.21
N GLN A 224 0.35 -32.49 6.95
CA GLN A 224 1.47 -33.33 6.50
C GLN A 224 2.77 -32.58 6.16
N PHE A 225 2.95 -31.36 6.68
CA PHE A 225 4.22 -30.66 6.61
C PHE A 225 5.12 -31.05 7.78
N ILE A 226 6.39 -31.31 7.49
CA ILE A 226 7.40 -31.64 8.51
C ILE A 226 8.14 -30.37 8.88
N LEU A 227 7.84 -29.86 10.08
CA LEU A 227 8.60 -28.79 10.70
C LEU A 227 9.74 -29.41 11.51
N LYS A 228 10.96 -28.91 11.28
CA LYS A 228 12.14 -29.33 12.04
C LYS A 228 12.55 -28.20 12.96
N ARG A 229 12.85 -28.54 14.21
CA ARG A 229 13.49 -27.60 15.12
C ARG A 229 14.91 -27.35 14.63
N MET A 230 15.32 -26.09 14.56
CA MET A 230 16.70 -25.73 14.26
C MET A 230 17.53 -25.87 15.53
N THR A 231 18.66 -26.58 15.42
CA THR A 231 19.63 -26.80 16.49
C THR A 231 20.99 -26.23 16.06
N GLY A 232 21.57 -25.30 16.83
CA GLY A 232 22.82 -24.61 16.47
C GLY A 232 22.91 -23.20 17.05
N GLU A 233 23.67 -22.30 16.40
CA GLU A 233 23.87 -20.91 16.83
C GLU A 233 22.58 -20.06 16.85
N LYS A 234 21.63 -20.38 15.97
CA LYS A 234 20.27 -19.80 15.99
C LYS A 234 19.26 -20.88 16.39
N SER A 235 18.43 -20.57 17.39
CA SER A 235 17.26 -21.39 17.74
C SER A 235 16.09 -21.02 16.83
N GLY A 236 15.21 -21.99 16.53
CA GLY A 236 14.08 -21.71 15.65
C GLY A 236 13.39 -22.95 15.08
N ALA A 237 12.63 -22.73 14.03
CA ALA A 237 11.94 -23.76 13.26
C ALA A 237 12.22 -23.57 11.76
N ILE A 238 12.31 -24.67 11.02
CA ILE A 238 12.43 -24.68 9.57
C ILE A 238 11.35 -25.56 8.95
N ILE A 239 10.77 -25.06 7.87
CA ILE A 239 9.82 -25.76 7.00
C ILE A 239 10.45 -25.83 5.61
N THR A 240 10.60 -27.03 5.06
CA THR A 240 11.08 -27.23 3.68
C THR A 240 9.89 -27.50 2.77
N ILE A 241 9.78 -26.72 1.70
CA ILE A 241 8.65 -26.68 0.76
C ILE A 241 9.23 -26.82 -0.65
N GLY A 242 9.44 -28.06 -1.09
CA GLY A 242 10.20 -28.33 -2.32
C GLY A 242 11.62 -27.79 -2.22
N GLU A 243 11.97 -26.86 -3.11
CA GLU A 243 13.28 -26.19 -3.14
C GLU A 243 13.36 -24.95 -2.23
N VAL A 244 12.22 -24.49 -1.68
CA VAL A 244 12.15 -23.32 -0.82
C VAL A 244 12.22 -23.74 0.64
N SER A 245 12.88 -22.95 1.48
CA SER A 245 12.87 -23.13 2.94
C SER A 245 12.40 -21.87 3.65
N LEU A 246 11.36 -22.01 4.47
CA LEU A 246 10.93 -21.00 5.42
C LEU A 246 11.59 -21.28 6.77
N LYS A 247 12.33 -20.32 7.30
CA LYS A 247 12.96 -20.38 8.63
C LYS A 247 12.37 -19.31 9.53
N LEU A 248 11.99 -19.70 10.74
CA LEU A 248 11.66 -18.79 11.82
C LEU A 248 12.82 -18.86 12.81
N THR A 249 13.60 -17.80 12.93
CA THR A 249 14.80 -17.80 13.78
C THR A 249 14.76 -16.70 14.81
N THR A 250 15.41 -16.95 15.94
CA THR A 250 15.64 -15.94 16.98
C THR A 250 17.09 -15.53 17.02
N HIS A 251 17.33 -14.26 17.34
CA HIS A 251 18.66 -13.74 17.68
C HIS A 251 18.56 -12.79 18.88
N HIS A 252 19.58 -12.82 19.74
CA HIS A 252 19.64 -11.92 20.88
C HIS A 252 19.93 -10.49 20.43
N ILE A 253 19.23 -9.55 21.04
CA ILE A 253 19.45 -8.11 20.87
C ILE A 253 19.98 -7.51 22.18
N ASN A 254 20.63 -6.35 22.09
CA ASN A 254 21.44 -5.74 23.17
C ASN A 254 20.67 -5.44 24.47
N ASP A 255 19.35 -5.48 24.45
CA ASP A 255 18.47 -5.24 25.59
C ASP A 255 18.09 -6.52 26.36
N GLY A 256 18.71 -7.66 26.03
CA GLY A 256 18.45 -8.94 26.67
C GLY A 256 17.19 -9.66 26.18
N HIS A 257 16.49 -9.07 25.20
CA HIS A 257 15.37 -9.71 24.52
C HIS A 257 15.84 -10.52 23.31
N GLU A 258 14.94 -11.33 22.79
CA GLU A 258 15.06 -12.05 21.53
C GLU A 258 14.23 -11.36 20.44
N GLN A 259 14.84 -11.14 19.28
CA GLN A 259 14.13 -10.72 18.08
C GLN A 259 13.92 -11.92 17.16
N TRP A 260 12.65 -12.19 16.85
CA TRP A 260 12.26 -13.23 15.92
C TRP A 260 12.15 -12.68 14.51
N THR A 261 12.66 -13.43 13.54
CA THR A 261 12.61 -13.10 12.11
C THR A 261 12.12 -14.28 11.26
N TYR A 262 11.60 -13.95 10.08
CA TYR A 262 11.42 -14.89 8.99
C TYR A 262 12.56 -14.77 7.99
N ASP A 263 13.12 -15.92 7.58
CA ASP A 263 13.98 -16.02 6.42
C ASP A 263 13.34 -16.98 5.41
N ILE A 264 13.20 -16.53 4.17
CA ILE A 264 12.75 -17.37 3.06
C ILE A 264 13.93 -17.55 2.14
N ILE A 265 14.41 -18.79 2.11
CA ILE A 265 15.55 -19.19 1.28
C ILE A 265 14.98 -19.82 0.01
N ASP A 266 15.11 -19.07 -1.08
CA ASP A 266 14.75 -19.46 -2.43
C ASP A 266 15.87 -19.00 -3.37
N ASP A 267 16.56 -19.96 -4.01
CA ASP A 267 17.66 -19.67 -4.93
C ASP A 267 17.21 -18.85 -6.14
N ASN A 268 15.95 -19.00 -6.55
CA ASN A 268 15.36 -18.27 -7.66
C ASN A 268 14.86 -16.87 -7.25
N ARG A 269 14.78 -16.59 -5.94
CA ARG A 269 14.35 -15.30 -5.35
C ARG A 269 13.01 -14.78 -5.89
N ASN A 270 12.08 -15.70 -6.13
CA ASN A 270 10.74 -15.42 -6.62
C ASN A 270 9.68 -15.62 -5.53
N VAL A 271 9.99 -16.35 -4.46
CA VAL A 271 9.05 -16.60 -3.37
C VAL A 271 9.17 -15.54 -2.29
N THR A 272 8.03 -14.93 -1.97
CA THR A 272 7.89 -13.99 -0.86
C THR A 272 7.08 -14.61 0.28
N ILE A 273 7.09 -13.99 1.45
CA ILE A 273 6.25 -14.42 2.57
C ILE A 273 4.76 -14.41 2.21
N TYR A 274 4.33 -13.48 1.37
CA TYR A 274 2.95 -13.41 0.88
C TYR A 274 2.63 -14.55 -0.11
N THR A 275 3.59 -14.92 -0.98
CA THR A 275 3.49 -16.14 -1.79
C THR A 275 3.29 -17.37 -0.91
N LEU A 276 4.05 -17.48 0.19
CA LEU A 276 3.90 -18.58 1.14
C LEU A 276 2.55 -18.57 1.87
N PHE A 277 2.00 -17.39 2.21
CA PHE A 277 0.65 -17.32 2.78
C PHE A 277 -0.39 -17.91 1.82
N GLN A 278 -0.29 -17.62 0.52
CA GLN A 278 -1.21 -18.18 -0.48
C GLN A 278 -1.02 -19.70 -0.68
N GLN A 279 0.22 -20.18 -0.67
CA GLN A 279 0.53 -21.60 -0.90
C GLN A 279 0.32 -22.50 0.31
N LEU A 280 0.46 -21.96 1.53
CA LEU A 280 0.44 -22.72 2.77
C LEU A 280 -0.69 -22.23 3.70
N PRO A 281 -1.92 -22.76 3.54
CA PRO A 281 -3.05 -22.32 4.35
C PRO A 281 -2.83 -22.46 5.85
N PHE A 282 -2.13 -23.51 6.32
CA PHE A 282 -1.82 -23.66 7.74
C PHE A 282 -0.91 -22.54 8.27
N PHE A 283 0.01 -22.05 7.44
CA PHE A 283 0.96 -21.02 7.84
C PHE A 283 0.28 -19.67 7.91
N TYR A 284 -0.56 -19.34 6.91
CA TYR A 284 -1.39 -18.14 7.00
C TYR A 284 -2.34 -18.20 8.21
N GLN A 285 -3.02 -19.33 8.44
CA GLN A 285 -3.91 -19.49 9.60
C GLN A 285 -3.18 -19.21 10.92
N TRP A 286 -2.00 -19.83 11.10
CA TRP A 286 -1.17 -19.58 12.27
C TRP A 286 -0.76 -18.11 12.40
N TYR A 287 -0.35 -17.48 11.29
CA TYR A 287 0.06 -16.09 11.25
C TYR A 287 -1.11 -15.15 11.60
N SER A 288 -2.30 -15.39 11.04
CA SER A 288 -3.49 -14.58 11.29
C SER A 288 -3.99 -14.69 12.73
N ASP A 289 -3.91 -15.89 13.33
CA ASP A 289 -4.34 -16.14 14.71
C ASP A 289 -3.44 -15.42 15.74
N HIS A 290 -2.19 -15.13 15.38
CA HIS A 290 -1.18 -14.55 16.29
C HIS A 290 -0.60 -13.22 15.78
N LEU A 291 -1.35 -12.50 14.94
CA LEU A 291 -0.81 -11.40 14.14
C LEU A 291 -0.22 -10.25 14.97
N THR A 292 -0.72 -10.02 16.19
CA THR A 292 -0.18 -9.01 17.12
C THR A 292 1.19 -9.38 17.72
N VAL A 293 1.65 -10.60 17.47
CA VAL A 293 2.93 -11.15 17.94
C VAL A 293 3.83 -11.46 16.76
N VAL A 294 3.35 -12.29 15.84
CA VAL A 294 4.14 -12.86 14.74
C VAL A 294 4.01 -12.08 13.43
N GLY A 295 3.16 -11.05 13.40
CA GLY A 295 3.01 -10.16 12.25
C GLY A 295 4.36 -9.59 11.81
N LEU A 296 4.50 -9.25 10.52
CA LEU A 296 5.66 -8.49 10.07
C LEU A 296 5.63 -7.10 10.70
N LYS A 297 6.80 -6.66 11.17
CA LYS A 297 6.97 -5.31 11.68
C LYS A 297 6.85 -4.31 10.53
N ASP A 298 6.01 -3.30 10.72
CA ASP A 298 5.77 -2.21 9.78
C ASP A 298 5.65 -0.86 10.53
N LYS A 299 5.37 0.22 9.80
CA LYS A 299 5.06 1.56 10.34
C LYS A 299 3.65 1.62 10.93
N ARG A 300 3.37 0.81 11.96
CA ARG A 300 2.03 0.65 12.52
C ARG A 300 1.38 1.95 12.98
N GLU A 301 2.18 2.96 13.35
CA GLU A 301 1.71 4.27 13.80
C GLU A 301 0.88 5.05 12.76
N VAL A 302 1.04 4.74 11.47
CA VAL A 302 0.24 5.37 10.40
C VAL A 302 -1.00 4.57 10.03
N PHE A 303 -1.22 3.41 10.63
CA PHE A 303 -2.36 2.55 10.33
C PHE A 303 -3.25 2.45 11.57
N VAL A 304 -4.16 3.42 11.70
CA VAL A 304 -5.11 3.50 12.82
C VAL A 304 -6.45 2.87 12.42
N ASP A 305 -7.09 2.21 13.38
CA ASP A 305 -8.43 1.64 13.24
C ASP A 305 -9.52 2.68 13.49
#